data_AF-A0AAN5DE03-F1
#
_entry.id   AF-A0AAN5DE03-F1
#
_cell.length_a   1.000
_cell.length_b   1.000
_cell.length_c   1.000
_cell.angle_alpha   90.00
_cell.angle_beta   90.00
_cell.angle_gamma   90.00
#
_symmetry.space_group_name_H-M   'P 1'
#
loop_
_entity.id
_entity.type
_entity.pdbx_description
1 polymer ?
#
loop_
_entity_poly.entity_id
_entity_poly.type
_entity_poly.pdbx_seq_one_letter_code
_entity_poly.pdbx_strand_id
1 'polypeptide(L)'
;NVDDRGSGIATFTVSCNQAGTGWEAEGRKIVKVECTAVPACKTCAANLIQVTELMEFGWPMEPYQIDMSGACSEISFTCMRPGAGLSFYDEGGIDTNINPGTDTATFTVACNQAGTGWLAGASKVVKVECTAVPTCKTCSANLITVYRDMLNSKPMEDGV
;
A
#
# COMPACT_ATOMS: atom_id res chain seq x y z
N ASN A 1 16.75 10.66 -31.57
CA ASN A 1 16.78 9.85 -30.34
C ASN A 1 17.05 8.41 -30.73
N VAL A 2 18.05 7.80 -30.10
CA VAL A 2 18.32 6.35 -30.25
C VAL A 2 17.60 5.65 -29.11
N ASP A 3 16.89 4.58 -29.44
CA ASP A 3 16.12 3.77 -28.51
C ASP A 3 16.80 2.40 -28.39
N ASP A 4 16.82 1.84 -27.18
CA ASP A 4 17.38 0.52 -26.90
C ASP A 4 16.44 -0.63 -27.32
N ARG A 5 15.19 -0.32 -27.69
CA ARG A 5 14.14 -1.29 -28.05
C ARG A 5 13.97 -2.40 -27.01
N GLY A 6 14.22 -2.10 -25.73
CA GLY A 6 14.14 -3.04 -24.61
C GLY A 6 15.37 -3.94 -24.43
N SER A 7 16.46 -3.67 -25.15
CA SER A 7 17.71 -4.42 -25.00
C SER A 7 18.57 -3.96 -23.82
N GLY A 8 18.26 -2.81 -23.21
CA GLY A 8 19.09 -2.17 -22.19
C GLY A 8 20.31 -1.43 -22.76
N ILE A 9 20.49 -1.39 -24.08
CA ILE A 9 21.61 -0.72 -24.75
C ILE A 9 21.11 0.12 -25.94
N ALA A 10 21.27 1.43 -25.84
CA ALA A 10 21.09 2.36 -26.97
C ALA A 10 22.47 2.77 -27.52
N THR A 11 22.77 2.43 -28.78
CA THR A 11 24.05 2.80 -29.42
C THR A 11 23.87 3.97 -30.39
N PHE A 12 24.48 5.11 -30.08
CA PHE A 12 24.55 6.25 -30.98
C PHE A 12 25.96 6.41 -31.53
N THR A 13 26.11 6.25 -32.84
CA THR A 13 27.40 6.35 -33.53
C THR A 13 27.57 7.72 -34.16
N VAL A 14 28.74 8.32 -33.95
CA VAL A 14 29.16 9.58 -34.57
C VAL A 14 30.48 9.37 -35.33
N SER A 15 30.68 10.16 -36.38
CA SER A 15 31.87 10.15 -37.22
C SER A 15 32.56 11.52 -37.14
N CYS A 16 33.88 11.54 -37.10
CA CYS A 16 34.62 12.80 -37.22
C CYS A 16 34.51 13.31 -38.66
N ASN A 17 34.23 14.61 -38.82
CA ASN A 17 34.11 15.19 -40.15
C ASN A 17 35.46 15.28 -40.86
N GLN A 18 35.44 15.41 -42.19
CA GLN A 18 36.67 15.42 -43.01
C GLN A 18 37.64 16.56 -42.63
N ALA A 19 37.10 17.67 -42.12
CA ALA A 19 37.89 18.81 -41.65
C ALA A 19 38.53 18.56 -40.27
N GLY A 20 38.15 17.51 -39.54
CA GLY A 20 38.68 17.19 -38.21
C GLY A 20 38.22 18.14 -37.09
N THR A 21 37.14 18.90 -37.30
CA THR A 21 36.73 19.99 -36.39
C THR A 21 35.43 19.68 -35.62
N GLY A 22 34.81 18.54 -35.88
CA GLY A 22 33.58 18.16 -35.18
C GLY A 22 33.13 16.73 -35.41
N TRP A 23 32.26 16.29 -34.51
CA TRP A 23 31.54 15.03 -34.61
C TRP A 23 30.23 15.24 -35.36
N GLU A 24 29.96 14.37 -36.32
CA GLU A 24 28.78 14.41 -37.16
C GLU A 24 28.09 13.05 -37.18
N ALA A 25 26.77 13.07 -37.21
CA ALA A 25 25.97 11.90 -37.53
C ALA A 25 24.91 12.34 -38.54
N GLU A 26 24.72 11.55 -39.61
CA GLU A 26 23.73 11.83 -40.66
C GLU A 26 23.83 13.27 -41.24
N GLY A 27 25.05 13.79 -41.37
CA GLY A 27 25.34 15.13 -41.91
C GLY A 27 25.05 16.29 -40.95
N ARG A 28 24.79 16.03 -39.67
CA ARG A 28 24.56 17.06 -38.64
C ARG A 28 25.66 17.07 -37.59
N LYS A 29 26.12 18.26 -37.20
CA LYS A 29 27.08 18.44 -36.11
C LYS A 29 26.43 18.10 -34.76
N ILE A 30 27.08 17.23 -34.00
CA ILE A 30 26.68 16.81 -32.67
C ILE A 30 27.51 17.54 -31.63
N VAL A 31 26.83 18.18 -30.66
CA VAL A 31 27.47 18.97 -29.59
C VAL A 31 27.14 18.49 -28.17
N LYS A 32 26.09 17.69 -28.00
CA LYS A 32 25.70 17.09 -26.73
C LYS A 32 25.01 15.74 -26.99
N VAL A 33 25.27 14.76 -26.15
CA VAL A 33 24.54 13.48 -26.09
C VAL A 33 24.07 13.28 -24.65
N GLU A 34 22.83 12.86 -24.49
CA GLU A 34 22.22 12.56 -23.19
C GLU A 34 21.52 11.22 -23.29
N CYS A 35 21.75 10.36 -22.30
CA CYS A 35 21.09 9.05 -22.18
C CYS A 35 20.10 9.12 -21.02
N THR A 36 18.84 8.82 -21.28
CA THR A 36 17.80 8.72 -20.26
C THR A 36 17.24 7.30 -20.25
N ALA A 37 17.08 6.72 -19.06
CA ALA A 37 16.49 5.40 -18.88
C ALA A 37 15.32 5.49 -17.90
N VAL A 38 14.19 4.89 -18.26
CA VAL A 38 13.01 4.72 -17.40
C VAL A 38 12.84 3.21 -17.14
N PRO A 39 13.03 2.70 -15.91
CA PRO A 39 12.82 1.27 -15.62
C PRO A 39 11.37 0.85 -15.87
N ALA A 40 11.15 -0.31 -16.48
CA ALA A 40 9.81 -0.83 -16.76
C ALA A 40 9.18 -1.37 -15.47
N CYS A 41 8.23 -0.64 -14.89
CA CYS A 41 7.35 -1.22 -13.90
C CYS A 41 6.20 -1.93 -14.62
N LYS A 42 6.04 -3.24 -14.38
CA LYS A 42 4.85 -3.98 -14.75
C LYS A 42 4.55 -5.04 -13.69
N THR A 43 3.30 -5.01 -13.27
CA THR A 43 2.54 -6.05 -12.57
C THR A 43 3.31 -7.02 -11.71
N CYS A 44 3.23 -6.80 -10.41
CA CYS A 44 3.44 -7.83 -9.42
C CYS A 44 2.24 -8.79 -9.47
N ALA A 45 2.51 -10.09 -9.34
CA ALA A 45 1.44 -11.06 -9.25
C ALA A 45 0.68 -10.89 -7.92
N ALA A 46 -0.65 -11.04 -7.94
CA ALA A 46 -1.48 -10.85 -6.74
C ALA A 46 -1.09 -11.84 -5.63
N ASN A 47 -0.64 -13.04 -5.99
CA ASN A 47 -0.22 -14.08 -5.05
C ASN A 47 1.10 -13.78 -4.32
N LEU A 48 1.75 -12.64 -4.60
CA LEU A 48 2.92 -12.17 -3.84
C LEU A 48 2.53 -11.53 -2.50
N ILE A 49 1.24 -11.23 -2.29
CA ILE A 49 0.67 -10.78 -1.02
C ILE A 49 -0.53 -11.67 -0.67
N GLN A 50 -0.54 -12.20 0.54
CA GLN A 50 -1.63 -13.03 1.03
C GLN A 50 -2.61 -12.19 1.87
N VAL A 51 -3.88 -12.22 1.54
CA VAL A 51 -4.93 -11.73 2.45
C VAL A 51 -5.23 -12.83 3.47
N THR A 52 -5.18 -12.49 4.76
CA THR A 52 -5.34 -13.45 5.85
C THR A 52 -6.32 -12.97 6.93
N GLU A 53 -6.78 -13.92 7.75
CA GLU A 53 -7.63 -13.72 8.94
C GLU A 53 -6.99 -14.51 10.10
N LEU A 54 -5.76 -14.14 10.49
CA LEU A 54 -4.96 -14.89 11.47
C LEU A 54 -5.26 -14.48 12.91
N MET A 55 -5.71 -13.25 13.14
CA MET A 55 -5.92 -12.71 14.48
C MET A 55 -7.35 -12.97 14.97
N GLU A 56 -7.52 -12.93 16.30
CA GLU A 56 -8.81 -13.13 16.98
C GLU A 56 -9.91 -12.16 16.52
N PHE A 57 -9.52 -11.04 15.92
CA PHE A 57 -10.40 -10.03 15.32
C PHE A 57 -10.13 -9.82 13.82
N GLY A 58 -9.64 -10.86 13.14
CA GLY A 58 -9.51 -10.90 11.69
C GLY A 58 -10.89 -10.96 11.02
N TRP A 59 -11.10 -10.14 10.01
CA TRP A 59 -12.32 -10.10 9.23
C TRP A 59 -12.03 -10.25 7.73
N PRO A 60 -13.01 -10.73 6.94
CA PRO A 60 -12.88 -10.75 5.50
C PRO A 60 -12.59 -9.35 4.95
N MET A 61 -11.52 -9.24 4.16
CA MET A 61 -11.18 -8.03 3.41
C MET A 61 -12.26 -7.76 2.35
N GLU A 62 -12.56 -6.50 2.09
CA GLU A 62 -13.40 -6.14 0.95
C GLU A 62 -12.70 -6.51 -0.37
N PRO A 63 -13.44 -6.76 -1.46
CA PRO A 63 -12.85 -7.06 -2.76
C PRO A 63 -11.88 -5.94 -3.19
N TYR A 64 -10.68 -6.34 -3.60
CA TYR A 64 -9.65 -5.44 -4.10
C TYR A 64 -9.40 -5.67 -5.59
N GLN A 65 -8.84 -4.66 -6.25
CA GLN A 65 -8.42 -4.72 -7.65
C GLN A 65 -6.98 -4.22 -7.77
N ILE A 66 -6.28 -4.70 -8.78
CA ILE A 66 -4.95 -4.22 -9.14
C ILE A 66 -5.12 -3.14 -10.21
N ASP A 67 -4.74 -1.92 -9.90
CA ASP A 67 -4.60 -0.84 -10.87
C ASP A 67 -3.28 -1.00 -11.62
N MET A 68 -3.33 -0.96 -12.96
CA MET A 68 -2.19 -1.09 -13.86
C MET A 68 -2.00 0.14 -14.74
N SER A 69 -2.73 1.22 -14.48
CA SER A 69 -2.71 2.44 -15.29
C SER A 69 -1.46 3.30 -15.06
N GLY A 70 -0.85 3.19 -13.87
CA GLY A 70 0.35 3.91 -13.49
C GLY A 70 1.64 3.31 -14.03
N ALA A 71 2.76 3.98 -13.73
CA ALA A 71 4.09 3.45 -14.04
C ALA A 71 4.26 2.08 -13.38
N CYS A 72 3.91 1.94 -12.09
CA CYS A 72 3.86 0.69 -11.35
C CYS A 72 2.43 0.30 -11.01
N SER A 73 2.15 -1.00 -10.99
CA SER A 73 0.86 -1.50 -10.57
C SER A 73 0.65 -1.21 -9.09
N GLU A 74 -0.58 -0.87 -8.72
CA GLU A 74 -0.98 -0.58 -7.35
C GLU A 74 -2.12 -1.52 -6.96
N ILE A 75 -2.18 -1.89 -5.69
CA ILE A 75 -3.27 -2.70 -5.14
C ILE A 75 -3.73 -2.03 -3.85
N SER A 76 -5.05 -1.82 -3.77
CA SER A 76 -5.69 -1.12 -2.65
C SER A 76 -6.53 -2.09 -1.85
N PHE A 77 -6.23 -2.17 -0.55
CA PHE A 77 -6.97 -2.99 0.41
C PHE A 77 -7.94 -2.12 1.18
N THR A 78 -9.14 -2.64 1.41
CA THR A 78 -10.20 -1.93 2.13
C THR A 78 -10.83 -2.84 3.17
N CYS A 79 -10.96 -2.32 4.39
CA CYS A 79 -11.58 -2.97 5.52
C CYS A 79 -12.73 -2.07 6.02
N MET A 80 -13.98 -2.54 5.96
CA MET A 80 -15.18 -1.74 6.28
C MET A 80 -15.97 -2.33 7.45
N ARG A 81 -15.61 -1.99 8.68
CA ARG A 81 -16.25 -2.48 9.91
C ARG A 81 -16.15 -1.42 11.01
N PRO A 82 -17.03 -1.42 12.03
CA PRO A 82 -16.86 -0.55 13.19
C PRO A 82 -15.48 -0.70 13.82
N GLY A 83 -14.71 0.38 13.87
CA GLY A 83 -13.32 0.35 14.36
C GLY A 83 -12.35 -0.39 13.43
N ALA A 84 -12.53 -0.26 12.12
CA ALA A 84 -11.71 -0.91 11.10
C ALA A 84 -10.23 -0.51 11.19
N GLY A 85 -9.38 -1.47 10.85
CA GLY A 85 -7.95 -1.30 10.70
C GLY A 85 -7.35 -2.29 9.72
N LEU A 86 -6.11 -2.03 9.32
CA LEU A 86 -5.33 -2.89 8.44
C LEU A 86 -3.99 -3.21 9.11
N SER A 87 -3.64 -4.48 9.14
CA SER A 87 -2.33 -4.96 9.59
C SER A 87 -1.56 -5.51 8.40
N PHE A 88 -0.36 -4.99 8.16
CA PHE A 88 0.54 -5.41 7.10
C PHE A 88 1.73 -6.14 7.70
N TYR A 89 2.12 -7.23 7.05
CA TYR A 89 3.19 -8.09 7.50
C TYR A 89 4.28 -8.18 6.44
N ASP A 90 5.52 -8.11 6.91
CA ASP A 90 6.69 -8.52 6.16
C ASP A 90 7.08 -9.97 6.52
N GLU A 91 8.26 -10.42 6.10
CA GLU A 91 8.74 -11.77 6.44
C GLU A 91 9.11 -11.94 7.92
N GLY A 92 9.32 -10.83 8.66
CA GLY A 92 9.69 -10.79 10.06
C GLY A 92 8.52 -10.66 11.04
N GLY A 93 7.34 -10.24 10.59
CA GLY A 93 6.15 -10.08 11.42
C GLY A 93 5.29 -8.90 10.99
N ILE A 94 4.62 -8.26 11.96
CA ILE A 94 3.84 -7.04 11.70
C ILE A 94 4.81 -5.89 11.40
N ASP A 95 4.69 -5.30 10.21
CA ASP A 95 5.47 -4.14 9.78
C ASP A 95 4.69 -2.84 10.02
N THR A 96 3.42 -2.79 9.61
CA THR A 96 2.60 -1.58 9.69
C THR A 96 1.18 -1.89 10.17
N ASN A 97 0.64 -1.04 11.05
CA ASN A 97 -0.76 -1.04 11.46
C ASN A 97 -1.42 0.30 11.13
N ILE A 98 -2.61 0.25 10.54
CA ILE A 98 -3.39 1.42 10.17
C ILE A 98 -4.72 1.34 10.88
N ASN A 99 -4.98 2.30 11.76
CA ASN A 99 -6.28 2.46 12.40
C ASN A 99 -6.69 3.92 12.25
N PRO A 100 -7.57 4.26 11.29
CA PRO A 100 -7.99 5.62 11.05
C PRO A 100 -8.96 6.16 12.11
N GLY A 101 -9.39 5.34 13.08
CA GLY A 101 -10.41 5.73 14.07
C GLY A 101 -11.81 5.88 13.47
N THR A 102 -12.05 5.28 12.30
CA THR A 102 -13.32 5.28 11.57
C THR A 102 -13.73 3.85 11.25
N ASP A 103 -14.91 3.70 10.64
CA ASP A 103 -15.43 2.39 10.24
C ASP A 103 -14.87 1.91 8.88
N THR A 104 -13.84 2.58 8.36
CA THR A 104 -13.23 2.24 7.06
C THR A 104 -11.73 2.54 7.07
N ALA A 105 -10.93 1.50 6.85
CA ALA A 105 -9.49 1.61 6.61
C ALA A 105 -9.17 1.22 5.17
N THR A 106 -8.42 2.08 4.47
CA THR A 106 -7.94 1.83 3.12
C THR A 106 -6.45 2.11 3.03
N PHE A 107 -5.72 1.23 2.36
CA PHE A 107 -4.30 1.44 2.11
C PHE A 107 -3.86 0.81 0.79
N THR A 108 -2.96 1.51 0.10
CA THR A 108 -2.48 1.14 -1.22
C THR A 108 -1.00 0.79 -1.15
N VAL A 109 -0.62 -0.32 -1.77
CA VAL A 109 0.77 -0.73 -1.94
C VAL A 109 1.12 -0.76 -3.42
N ALA A 110 2.37 -0.42 -3.73
CA ALA A 110 2.85 -0.35 -5.10
C ALA A 110 3.78 -1.51 -5.42
N CYS A 111 3.73 -2.02 -6.64
CA CYS A 111 4.67 -3.03 -7.11
C CYS A 111 6.08 -2.44 -7.21
N ASN A 112 7.09 -3.18 -6.75
CA ASN A 112 8.47 -2.77 -6.89
C ASN A 112 8.94 -2.79 -8.36
N GLN A 113 10.03 -2.09 -8.66
CA GLN A 113 10.59 -2.03 -10.02
C GLN A 113 11.00 -3.40 -10.58
N ALA A 114 11.29 -4.37 -9.70
CA ALA A 114 11.68 -5.72 -10.10
C ALA A 114 10.48 -6.63 -10.44
N GLY A 115 9.24 -6.22 -10.15
CA GLY A 115 8.05 -7.07 -10.34
C GLY A 115 7.96 -8.25 -9.35
N THR A 116 8.72 -8.20 -8.24
CA THR A 116 8.89 -9.32 -7.30
C THR A 116 8.21 -9.12 -5.95
N GLY A 117 7.57 -7.97 -5.71
CA GLY A 117 6.89 -7.71 -4.44
C GLY A 117 6.11 -6.42 -4.38
N TRP A 118 5.12 -6.40 -3.50
CA TRP A 118 4.30 -5.24 -3.17
C TRP A 118 4.94 -4.47 -2.02
N LEU A 119 4.98 -3.14 -2.13
CA LEU A 119 5.67 -2.26 -1.19
C LEU A 119 4.69 -1.33 -0.46
N ALA A 120 4.78 -1.32 0.86
CA ALA A 120 4.26 -0.27 1.72
C ALA A 120 5.45 0.66 2.06
N GLY A 121 5.61 1.75 1.31
CA GLY A 121 6.82 2.58 1.41
C GLY A 121 8.06 1.79 0.96
N ALA A 122 8.99 1.52 1.89
CA ALA A 122 10.22 0.77 1.61
C ALA A 122 10.13 -0.73 1.96
N SER A 123 9.10 -1.14 2.71
CA SER A 123 8.93 -2.51 3.21
C SER A 123 8.19 -3.38 2.19
N LYS A 124 8.70 -4.58 1.94
CA LYS A 124 8.00 -5.59 1.12
C LYS A 124 6.96 -6.29 1.98
N VAL A 125 5.70 -6.16 1.58
CA VAL A 125 4.56 -6.77 2.23
C VAL A 125 4.30 -8.15 1.64
N VAL A 126 4.14 -9.14 2.51
CA VAL A 126 3.80 -10.52 2.15
C VAL A 126 2.44 -10.94 2.65
N LYS A 127 1.88 -10.27 3.67
CA LYS A 127 0.50 -10.49 4.12
C LYS A 127 -0.20 -9.19 4.49
N VAL A 128 -1.52 -9.20 4.38
CA VAL A 128 -2.40 -8.14 4.88
C VAL A 128 -3.62 -8.75 5.55
N GLU A 129 -4.07 -8.12 6.62
CA GLU A 129 -5.23 -8.54 7.40
C GLU A 129 -6.14 -7.33 7.69
N CYS A 130 -7.45 -7.54 7.54
CA CYS A 130 -8.46 -6.59 8.00
C CYS A 130 -8.76 -6.89 9.46
N THR A 131 -8.59 -5.89 10.31
CA THR A 131 -8.78 -6.00 11.76
C THR A 131 -9.93 -5.09 12.16
N ALA A 132 -10.79 -5.52 13.07
CA ALA A 132 -11.74 -4.62 13.69
C ALA A 132 -11.86 -4.96 15.16
N VAL A 133 -11.37 -4.06 16.02
CA VAL A 133 -11.58 -4.20 17.46
C VAL A 133 -13.03 -3.80 17.74
N PRO A 134 -13.88 -4.71 18.24
CA PRO A 134 -15.24 -4.34 18.58
C PRO A 134 -15.20 -3.23 19.63
N THR A 135 -15.83 -2.10 19.37
CA THR A 135 -16.04 -1.10 20.42
C THR A 135 -16.89 -1.75 21.51
N CYS A 136 -16.49 -1.61 22.78
CA CYS A 136 -17.33 -2.03 23.89
C CYS A 136 -18.66 -1.28 23.77
N LYS A 137 -19.76 -2.01 23.56
CA LYS A 137 -21.10 -1.41 23.57
C LYS A 137 -21.37 -0.91 24.99
N THR A 138 -21.57 0.39 25.14
CA THR A 138 -22.10 0.93 26.39
C THR A 138 -23.58 0.57 26.48
N CYS A 139 -23.99 -0.04 27.58
CA CYS A 139 -25.41 -0.22 27.87
C CYS A 139 -25.99 1.12 28.33
N SER A 140 -27.16 1.50 27.81
CA SER A 140 -27.89 2.66 28.34
C SER A 140 -28.25 2.41 29.80
N ALA A 141 -28.02 3.40 30.66
CA ALA A 141 -28.38 3.34 32.08
C ALA A 141 -29.87 3.06 32.30
N ASN A 142 -30.72 3.38 31.32
CA ASN A 142 -32.17 3.15 31.36
C ASN A 142 -32.58 1.71 31.05
N LEU A 143 -31.64 0.84 30.66
CA LEU A 143 -31.89 -0.60 30.48
C LEU A 143 -32.04 -1.35 31.81
N ILE A 144 -31.64 -0.72 32.92
CA ILE A 144 -31.87 -1.21 34.27
C ILE A 144 -32.67 -0.18 35.06
N THR A 145 -33.63 -0.63 35.85
CA THR A 145 -34.30 0.23 36.84
C THR A 145 -33.74 -0.11 38.20
N VAL A 146 -33.07 0.86 38.83
CA VAL A 146 -32.62 0.74 40.22
C VAL A 146 -33.81 1.03 41.12
N TYR A 147 -34.31 0.01 41.82
CA TYR A 147 -35.38 0.18 42.80
C TYR A 147 -34.84 0.10 44.24
N ARG A 148 -35.50 0.82 45.16
CA ARG A 148 -35.22 0.81 46.59
C ARG A 148 -36.39 0.17 47.35
N ASP A 149 -36.37 -1.16 47.46
CA ASP A 149 -37.48 -1.92 48.06
C ASP A 149 -37.35 -2.14 49.57
N MET A 150 -36.28 -1.66 50.21
CA MET A 150 -36.04 -1.95 51.63
C MET A 150 -35.68 -0.71 52.46
N LEU A 151 -36.14 -0.71 53.72
CA LEU A 151 -36.04 0.37 54.71
C LEU A 151 -34.61 0.88 54.96
N ASN A 152 -33.59 0.10 54.57
CA ASN A 152 -32.16 0.42 54.76
C ASN A 152 -31.38 0.58 53.45
N SER A 153 -32.05 0.69 52.30
CA SER A 153 -31.37 0.88 51.01
C SER A 153 -30.83 2.32 50.88
N LYS A 154 -29.53 2.47 50.59
CA LYS A 154 -28.87 3.77 50.35
C LYS A 154 -28.81 4.09 48.84
N PRO A 155 -28.79 5.37 48.45
CA PRO A 155 -28.52 5.74 47.06
C PRO A 155 -27.15 5.21 46.64
N MET A 156 -27.03 4.72 45.41
CA MET A 156 -25.72 4.54 44.80
C MET A 156 -25.18 5.95 44.53
N GLU A 157 -24.08 6.31 45.18
CA GLU A 157 -23.36 7.55 44.90
C GLU A 157 -22.50 7.30 43.66
N ASP A 158 -22.66 8.13 42.63
CA ASP A 158 -21.78 8.10 41.46
C ASP A 158 -20.39 8.56 41.93
N GLY A 159 -19.46 7.60 42.06
CA GLY A 159 -18.07 7.88 42.37
C GLY A 159 -17.44 8.63 41.20
N VAL A 160 -17.17 9.93 41.40
CA VAL A 160 -16.34 10.75 40.51
C VAL A 160 -14.87 10.41 40.72
#